data_AF-A0A286D7R8-F1
#
_entry.id   AF-A0A286D7R8-F1
#
_cell.length_a   1.000
_cell.length_b   1.000
_cell.length_c   1.000
_cell.angle_alpha   90.00
_cell.angle_beta   90.00
_cell.angle_gamma   90.00
#
_symmetry.space_group_name_H-M   'P 1'
#
loop_
_entity.id
_entity.type
_entity.pdbx_description
1 polymer ?
#
loop_
_entity_poly.entity_id
_entity_poly.type
_entity_poly.pdbx_seq_one_letter_code
_entity_poly.pdbx_strand_id
1 'polypeptide(L)'
;MDLAGYRQLRAQALRLSRRADEAEDLLQDTLLAALEAGRSEPAWLAAVLRRQAALAARTAMRRRKREELAAAGAETVQPATAAESAGGANTRTWLQQLPAAARQVAVLALHGLSADEIRWILRLPAAAFRQRLTSIRRRLGQLPPELRADSLALAYVRDPARSADLQFGLVRRALKAAMRVGEGLGTHDADGHLILIDARAHTSGLRGNR
;
A
#
# COMPACT_ATOMS: atom_id res chain seq x y z
N MET A 1 27.14 1.27 -24.89
CA MET A 1 28.05 1.23 -23.72
C MET A 1 29.24 0.36 -24.08
N ASP A 2 30.45 0.78 -23.81
CA ASP A 2 31.66 0.00 -24.03
C ASP A 2 31.97 -0.92 -22.84
N LEU A 3 32.91 -1.85 -23.01
CA LEU A 3 33.28 -2.81 -21.97
C LEU A 3 33.89 -2.13 -20.73
N ALA A 4 34.60 -1.01 -20.91
CA ALA A 4 35.17 -0.22 -19.83
C ALA A 4 34.08 0.43 -18.97
N GLY A 5 33.09 1.08 -19.60
CA GLY A 5 31.93 1.66 -18.93
C GLY A 5 31.10 0.61 -18.18
N TYR A 6 30.91 -0.57 -18.77
CA TYR A 6 30.24 -1.70 -18.10
C TYR A 6 30.98 -2.12 -16.82
N ARG A 7 32.30 -2.33 -16.91
CA ARG A 7 33.12 -2.71 -15.74
C ARG A 7 33.11 -1.66 -14.64
N GLN A 8 33.13 -0.37 -15.01
CA GLN A 8 33.07 0.72 -14.05
C GLN A 8 31.71 0.77 -13.35
N LEU A 9 30.61 0.59 -14.08
CA LEU A 9 29.26 0.56 -13.52
C LEU A 9 29.09 -0.66 -12.59
N ARG A 10 29.58 -1.84 -12.99
CA ARG A 10 29.59 -3.04 -12.14
C ARG A 10 30.39 -2.85 -10.86
N ALA A 11 31.55 -2.21 -10.94
CA ALA A 11 32.34 -1.88 -9.75
C ALA A 11 31.60 -0.92 -8.80
N GLN A 12 30.81 0.01 -9.33
CA GLN A 12 29.95 0.87 -8.52
C GLN A 12 28.81 0.08 -7.87
N ALA A 13 28.17 -0.85 -8.60
CA ALA A 13 27.11 -1.70 -8.06
C ALA A 13 27.62 -2.54 -6.88
N LEU A 14 28.80 -3.15 -7.02
CA LEU A 14 29.46 -3.92 -5.96
C LEU A 14 29.78 -3.10 -4.71
N ARG A 15 30.00 -1.78 -4.83
CA ARG A 15 30.22 -0.89 -3.67
C ARG A 15 28.94 -0.50 -2.95
N LEU A 16 27.81 -0.54 -3.66
CA LEU A 16 26.50 -0.14 -3.15
C LEU A 16 25.70 -1.31 -2.57
N SER A 17 25.99 -2.53 -3.03
CA SER A 17 25.33 -3.76 -2.60
C SER A 17 26.14 -4.49 -1.51
N ARG A 18 25.46 -5.26 -0.66
CA ARG A 18 26.13 -6.05 0.39
C ARG A 18 26.54 -7.44 -0.09
N ARG A 19 25.85 -7.94 -1.10
CA ARG A 19 26.09 -9.25 -1.71
C ARG A 19 26.32 -9.12 -3.21
N ALA A 20 27.02 -10.09 -3.78
CA ALA A 20 27.38 -10.08 -5.19
C ALA A 20 26.18 -10.29 -6.12
N ASP A 21 25.19 -11.09 -5.69
CA ASP A 21 23.92 -11.29 -6.40
C ASP A 21 23.11 -9.99 -6.45
N GLU A 22 22.95 -9.30 -5.31
CA GLU A 22 22.29 -7.98 -5.26
C GLU A 22 22.97 -6.93 -6.15
N ALA A 23 24.29 -7.01 -6.33
CA ALA A 23 25.04 -6.11 -7.21
C ALA A 23 24.75 -6.37 -8.69
N GLU A 24 24.60 -7.64 -9.07
CA GLU A 24 24.30 -8.02 -10.45
C GLU A 24 22.86 -7.65 -10.82
N ASP A 25 21.89 -7.90 -9.93
CA ASP A 25 20.49 -7.48 -10.11
C ASP A 25 20.40 -5.95 -10.28
N LEU A 26 21.06 -5.20 -9.40
CA LEU A 26 21.08 -3.74 -9.44
C LEU A 26 21.71 -3.20 -10.74
N LEU A 27 22.77 -3.84 -11.22
CA LEU A 27 23.40 -3.51 -12.50
C LEU A 27 22.44 -3.76 -13.66
N GLN A 28 21.78 -4.93 -13.66
CA GLN A 28 20.84 -5.32 -14.70
C GLN A 28 19.64 -4.37 -14.76
N ASP A 29 19.06 -4.00 -13.61
CA ASP A 29 17.97 -3.02 -13.51
C ASP A 29 18.37 -1.64 -14.02
N THR A 30 19.62 -1.22 -13.76
CA THR A 30 20.14 0.05 -14.29
C THR A 30 20.28 0.01 -15.81
N LEU A 31 20.78 -1.10 -16.36
CA LEU A 31 20.93 -1.28 -17.81
C LEU A 31 19.57 -1.36 -18.51
N LEU A 32 18.59 -2.02 -17.91
CA LEU A 32 17.23 -2.07 -18.43
C LEU A 32 16.61 -0.67 -18.48
N ALA A 33 16.70 0.10 -17.38
CA ALA A 33 16.22 1.48 -17.34
C ALA A 33 16.91 2.38 -18.38
N ALA A 34 18.20 2.13 -18.66
CA ALA A 34 18.96 2.83 -19.68
C ALA A 34 18.44 2.53 -21.09
N LEU A 35 18.16 1.26 -21.39
CA LEU A 35 17.58 0.83 -22.67
C LEU A 35 16.19 1.45 -22.88
N GLU A 36 15.34 1.42 -21.86
CA GLU A 36 14.00 2.03 -21.92
C GLU A 36 14.04 3.55 -22.13
N ALA A 37 15.02 4.22 -21.53
CA ALA A 37 15.21 5.66 -21.69
C ALA A 37 15.97 6.03 -22.98
N GLY A 38 16.57 5.06 -23.69
CA GLY A 38 17.47 5.30 -24.81
C GLY A 38 18.74 6.08 -24.41
N ARG A 39 19.21 5.89 -23.17
CA ARG A 39 20.32 6.65 -22.57
C ARG A 39 21.51 5.76 -22.26
N SER A 40 22.71 6.33 -22.31
CA SER A 40 23.94 5.59 -22.01
C SER A 40 25.03 6.44 -21.37
N GLU A 41 24.71 7.67 -20.96
CA GLU A 41 25.68 8.59 -20.39
C GLU A 41 26.13 8.09 -19.01
N PRO A 42 27.45 7.95 -18.75
CA PRO A 42 27.97 7.37 -17.51
C PRO A 42 27.47 8.07 -16.23
N ALA A 43 27.35 9.39 -16.26
CA ALA A 43 26.84 10.17 -15.14
C ALA A 43 25.36 9.89 -14.84
N TRP A 44 24.56 9.69 -15.89
CA TRP A 44 23.14 9.34 -15.75
C TRP A 44 22.98 7.93 -15.18
N LEU A 45 23.72 6.97 -15.71
CA LEU A 45 23.74 5.59 -15.20
C LEU A 45 24.16 5.52 -13.73
N ALA A 46 25.22 6.22 -13.35
CA ALA A 46 25.67 6.30 -11.97
C ALA A 46 24.63 6.98 -11.04
N ALA A 47 23.84 7.92 -11.56
CA ALA A 47 22.74 8.53 -10.79
C ALA A 47 21.56 7.56 -10.61
N VAL A 48 21.17 6.84 -11.67
CA VAL A 48 20.11 5.82 -11.63
C VAL A 48 20.50 4.68 -10.69
N LEU A 49 21.70 4.14 -10.82
CA LEU A 49 22.24 3.07 -9.98
C LEU A 49 22.17 3.45 -8.49
N ARG A 50 22.65 4.65 -8.12
CA ARG A 50 22.58 5.14 -6.73
C ARG A 50 21.15 5.27 -6.22
N ARG A 51 20.23 5.72 -7.08
CA ARG A 51 18.81 5.86 -6.72
C ARG A 51 18.15 4.49 -6.48
N GLN A 52 18.42 3.52 -7.36
CA GLN A 52 17.92 2.15 -7.23
C GLN A 52 18.50 1.47 -5.97
N ALA A 53 19.81 1.62 -5.72
CA ALA A 53 20.45 1.11 -4.50
C ALA A 53 19.83 1.69 -3.22
N ALA A 54 19.60 3.01 -3.18
CA ALA A 54 18.96 3.66 -2.04
C ALA A 54 17.51 3.18 -1.83
N LEU A 55 16.78 2.89 -2.90
CA LEU A 55 15.44 2.31 -2.82
C LEU A 55 15.50 0.89 -2.23
N ALA A 56 16.35 0.03 -2.78
CA ALA A 56 16.54 -1.34 -2.31
C ALA A 56 16.95 -1.38 -0.83
N ALA A 57 17.87 -0.52 -0.40
CA ALA A 57 18.27 -0.41 1.00
C ALA A 57 17.12 0.00 1.93
N ARG A 58 16.28 0.97 1.53
CA ARG A 58 15.10 1.39 2.31
C ARG A 58 14.08 0.28 2.43
N THR A 59 13.81 -0.44 1.34
CA THR A 59 12.94 -1.61 1.32
C THR A 59 13.46 -2.70 2.24
N ALA A 60 14.76 -3.02 2.17
CA ALA A 60 15.38 -4.03 3.02
C ALA A 60 15.33 -3.66 4.51
N MET A 61 15.58 -2.39 4.87
CA MET A 61 15.46 -1.92 6.26
C MET A 61 14.03 -2.04 6.79
N ARG A 62 13.03 -1.64 6.00
CA ARG A 62 11.61 -1.79 6.38
C ARG A 62 11.23 -3.25 6.57
N ARG A 63 11.65 -4.11 5.64
CA ARG A 63 11.43 -5.56 5.73
C ARG A 63 12.06 -6.15 7.00
N ARG A 64 13.32 -5.81 7.31
CA ARG A 64 13.99 -6.25 8.55
C ARG A 64 13.25 -5.79 9.81
N LYS A 65 12.86 -4.51 9.88
CA LYS A 65 12.03 -3.99 11.00
C LYS A 65 10.74 -4.80 11.14
N ARG A 66 10.09 -5.21 10.03
CA ARG A 66 8.91 -6.08 10.06
C ARG A 66 9.23 -7.49 10.56
N GLU A 67 10.30 -8.10 10.07
CA GLU A 67 10.74 -9.43 10.50
C GLU A 67 11.11 -9.44 11.99
N GLU A 68 11.77 -8.38 12.48
CA GLU A 68 12.08 -8.16 13.90
C GLU A 68 10.80 -7.97 14.73
N LEU A 69 9.84 -7.14 14.27
CA LEU A 69 8.54 -6.97 14.94
C LEU A 69 7.70 -8.26 14.92
N ALA A 70 7.77 -9.04 13.84
CA ALA A 70 7.08 -10.32 13.73
C ALA A 70 7.72 -11.38 14.62
N ALA A 71 9.06 -11.41 14.72
CA ALA A 71 9.79 -12.29 15.63
C ALA A 71 9.54 -11.91 17.10
N ALA A 72 9.56 -10.61 17.43
CA ALA A 72 9.22 -10.11 18.76
C ALA A 72 7.74 -10.36 19.12
N GLY A 73 6.83 -10.25 18.13
CA GLY A 73 5.42 -10.60 18.29
C GLY A 73 5.15 -12.11 18.36
N ALA A 74 6.05 -12.95 17.84
CA ALA A 74 5.93 -14.41 17.90
C ALA A 74 6.24 -14.96 19.30
N GLU A 75 7.08 -14.29 20.10
CA GLU A 75 7.25 -14.59 21.53
C GLU A 75 6.09 -14.10 22.40
N THR A 76 5.09 -13.42 21.82
CA THR A 76 3.87 -13.01 22.54
C THR A 76 2.62 -13.31 21.72
N VAL A 77 2.51 -14.52 21.15
CA VAL A 77 1.20 -15.16 21.00
C VAL A 77 0.81 -15.81 22.34
N GLN A 78 0.87 -15.01 23.41
CA GLN A 78 0.00 -15.23 24.56
C GLN A 78 -1.40 -14.82 24.05
N PRO A 79 -2.44 -15.65 24.19
CA PRO A 79 -3.78 -15.27 23.76
C PRO A 79 -4.11 -13.92 24.38
N ALA A 80 -4.36 -12.91 23.54
CA ALA A 80 -4.65 -11.54 23.92
C ALA A 80 -5.48 -11.50 25.21
N THR A 81 -4.81 -11.19 26.33
CA THR A 81 -5.39 -11.26 27.66
C THR A 81 -6.33 -10.08 27.84
N ALA A 82 -7.63 -10.38 27.74
CA ALA A 82 -8.78 -9.77 28.39
C ALA A 82 -9.07 -8.25 28.26
N ALA A 83 -8.13 -7.38 27.89
CA ALA A 83 -8.35 -5.94 27.78
C ALA A 83 -8.77 -5.49 26.35
N GLU A 84 -8.36 -6.21 25.31
CA GLU A 84 -8.72 -5.94 23.90
C GLU A 84 -10.11 -6.50 23.52
N SER A 85 -10.67 -7.39 24.35
CA SER A 85 -11.91 -8.11 24.07
C SER A 85 -13.19 -7.31 24.34
N ALA A 86 -13.14 -6.26 25.17
CA ALA A 86 -14.35 -5.53 25.54
C ALA A 86 -14.87 -4.61 24.40
N GLY A 87 -13.99 -3.81 23.78
CA GLY A 87 -14.38 -2.91 22.68
C GLY A 87 -14.52 -3.59 21.32
N GLY A 88 -13.68 -4.60 21.05
CA GLY A 88 -13.67 -5.33 19.77
C GLY A 88 -14.86 -6.28 19.59
N ALA A 89 -15.31 -6.92 20.67
CA ALA A 89 -16.50 -7.78 20.64
C ALA A 89 -17.75 -6.95 20.31
N ASN A 90 -17.97 -5.84 21.01
CA ASN A 90 -19.14 -4.97 20.82
C ASN A 90 -19.19 -4.35 19.42
N THR A 91 -18.03 -3.98 18.86
CA THR A 91 -17.94 -3.44 17.50
C THR A 91 -18.31 -4.47 16.44
N ARG A 92 -17.83 -5.71 16.57
CA ARG A 92 -18.23 -6.80 15.68
C ARG A 92 -19.72 -7.09 15.78
N THR A 93 -20.29 -7.03 16.99
CA THR A 93 -21.71 -7.31 17.24
C THR A 93 -22.63 -6.32 16.53
N TRP A 94 -22.39 -5.01 16.58
CA TRP A 94 -23.27 -4.07 15.88
C TRP A 94 -23.07 -4.07 14.37
N LEU A 95 -21.84 -4.29 13.89
CA LEU A 95 -21.57 -4.44 12.46
C LEU A 95 -22.35 -5.62 11.86
N GLN A 96 -22.52 -6.71 12.60
CA GLN A 96 -23.33 -7.86 12.17
C GLN A 96 -24.81 -7.51 12.01
N GLN A 97 -25.33 -6.54 12.75
CA GLN A 97 -26.73 -6.08 12.68
C GLN A 97 -26.99 -5.13 11.49
N LEU A 98 -25.95 -4.68 10.79
CA LEU A 98 -26.13 -3.89 9.57
C LEU A 98 -26.64 -4.77 8.43
N PRO A 99 -27.47 -4.22 7.52
CA PRO A 99 -27.73 -4.85 6.23
C PRO A 99 -26.41 -5.16 5.52
N ALA A 100 -26.31 -6.33 4.85
CA ALA A 100 -25.07 -6.80 4.24
C ALA A 100 -24.38 -5.76 3.35
N ALA A 101 -25.16 -5.03 2.54
CA ALA A 101 -24.67 -3.97 1.68
C ALA A 101 -24.07 -2.77 2.43
N ALA A 102 -24.63 -2.41 3.59
CA ALA A 102 -24.12 -1.35 4.47
C ALA A 102 -22.91 -1.83 5.28
N ARG A 103 -22.93 -3.10 5.72
CA ARG A 103 -21.81 -3.74 6.42
C ARG A 103 -20.53 -3.74 5.59
N GLN A 104 -20.61 -4.06 4.28
CA GLN A 104 -19.45 -3.99 3.37
C GLN A 104 -18.82 -2.59 3.35
N VAL A 105 -19.63 -1.54 3.24
CA VAL A 105 -19.15 -0.15 3.26
C VAL A 105 -18.52 0.20 4.60
N ALA A 106 -19.15 -0.20 5.71
CA ALA A 106 -18.63 0.06 7.05
C ALA A 106 -17.26 -0.60 7.26
N VAL A 107 -17.12 -1.89 6.90
CA VAL A 107 -15.85 -2.62 7.02
C VAL A 107 -14.74 -1.93 6.23
N LEU A 108 -14.98 -1.59 4.95
CA LEU A 108 -13.98 -0.92 4.13
C LEU A 108 -13.59 0.47 4.69
N ALA A 109 -14.56 1.21 5.23
CA ALA A 109 -14.29 2.49 5.87
C ALA A 109 -13.44 2.34 7.15
N LEU A 110 -13.70 1.31 7.98
CA LEU A 110 -12.87 0.98 9.14
C LEU A 110 -11.43 0.56 8.76
N HIS A 111 -11.22 0.09 7.53
CA HIS A 111 -9.89 -0.16 6.98
C HIS A 111 -9.25 1.08 6.33
N GLY A 112 -9.88 2.25 6.44
CA GLY A 112 -9.34 3.54 5.99
C GLY A 112 -9.52 3.83 4.51
N LEU A 113 -10.40 3.12 3.81
CA LEU A 113 -10.69 3.42 2.42
C LEU A 113 -11.54 4.69 2.33
N SER A 114 -11.21 5.54 1.35
CA SER A 114 -11.98 6.73 1.02
C SER A 114 -13.27 6.40 0.28
N ALA A 115 -14.21 7.34 0.26
CA ALA A 115 -15.50 7.17 -0.41
C ALA A 115 -15.37 6.78 -1.88
N ASP A 116 -14.41 7.37 -2.61
CA ASP A 116 -14.18 7.07 -4.01
C ASP A 116 -13.63 5.65 -4.22
N GLU A 117 -12.68 5.22 -3.38
CA GLU A 117 -12.13 3.85 -3.42
C GLU A 117 -13.21 2.81 -3.10
N ILE A 118 -14.03 3.04 -2.07
CA ILE A 118 -15.12 2.13 -1.70
C ILE A 118 -16.12 2.02 -2.84
N ARG A 119 -16.49 3.15 -3.44
CA ARG A 119 -17.41 3.17 -4.59
C ARG A 119 -16.85 2.44 -5.78
N TRP A 120 -15.56 2.58 -6.05
CA TRP A 120 -14.91 1.88 -7.15
C TRP A 120 -14.87 0.37 -6.91
N ILE A 121 -14.44 -0.08 -5.73
CA ILE A 121 -14.36 -1.51 -5.36
C ILE A 121 -15.72 -2.18 -5.42
N LEU A 122 -16.74 -1.55 -4.81
CA LEU A 122 -18.08 -2.11 -4.72
C LEU A 122 -18.94 -1.80 -5.96
N ARG A 123 -18.38 -1.14 -6.98
CA ARG A 123 -19.07 -0.70 -8.21
C ARG A 123 -20.37 0.05 -7.91
N LEU A 124 -20.31 1.03 -7.00
CA LEU A 124 -21.48 1.76 -6.50
C LEU A 124 -21.65 3.14 -7.14
N PRO A 125 -22.86 3.45 -7.63
CA PRO A 125 -23.22 4.83 -7.94
C PRO A 125 -23.25 5.67 -6.65
N ALA A 126 -23.01 6.97 -6.78
CA ALA A 126 -22.93 7.88 -5.64
C ALA A 126 -24.21 7.87 -4.78
N ALA A 127 -25.38 7.70 -5.40
CA ALA A 127 -26.66 7.60 -4.68
C ALA A 127 -26.74 6.35 -3.77
N ALA A 128 -26.34 5.18 -4.27
CA ALA A 128 -26.34 3.93 -3.50
C ALA A 128 -25.33 3.98 -2.35
N PHE A 129 -24.17 4.60 -2.56
CA PHE A 129 -23.19 4.82 -1.48
C PHE A 129 -23.78 5.70 -0.37
N ARG A 130 -24.44 6.81 -0.70
CA ARG A 130 -25.11 7.68 0.27
C ARG A 130 -26.20 6.94 1.05
N GLN A 131 -27.04 6.13 0.38
CA GLN A 131 -28.07 5.33 1.05
C GLN A 131 -27.47 4.36 2.08
N ARG A 132 -26.39 3.66 1.71
CA ARG A 132 -25.67 2.76 2.63
C ARG A 132 -25.07 3.53 3.81
N LEU A 133 -24.48 4.70 3.57
CA LEU A 133 -23.93 5.55 4.62
C LEU A 133 -25.01 6.05 5.59
N THR A 134 -26.16 6.47 5.07
CA THR A 134 -27.32 6.85 5.90
C THR A 134 -27.82 5.67 6.73
N SER A 135 -27.86 4.46 6.16
CA SER A 135 -28.23 3.26 6.90
C SER A 135 -27.27 2.97 8.05
N ILE A 136 -25.95 3.14 7.83
CA ILE A 136 -24.92 2.97 8.87
C ILE A 136 -25.14 4.01 9.98
N ARG A 137 -25.25 5.30 9.62
CA ARG A 137 -25.44 6.40 10.59
C ARG A 137 -26.70 6.21 11.43
N ARG A 138 -27.81 5.83 10.80
CA ARG A 138 -29.07 5.54 11.50
C ARG A 138 -28.89 4.42 12.52
N ARG A 139 -28.20 3.33 12.14
CA ARG A 139 -27.97 2.20 13.07
C ARG A 139 -27.04 2.59 14.20
N LEU A 140 -25.99 3.37 13.91
CA LEU A 140 -25.08 3.91 14.93
C LEU A 140 -25.80 4.83 15.92
N GLY A 141 -26.76 5.64 15.44
CA GLY A 141 -27.61 6.49 16.29
C GLY A 141 -28.57 5.70 17.19
N GLN A 142 -28.91 4.47 16.83
CA GLN A 142 -29.77 3.58 17.63
C GLN A 142 -28.99 2.80 18.69
N LEU A 143 -27.65 2.84 18.69
CA LEU A 143 -26.85 2.16 19.72
C LEU A 143 -26.97 2.87 21.07
N PRO A 144 -26.86 2.12 22.19
CA PRO A 144 -26.68 2.70 23.52
C PRO A 144 -25.50 3.70 23.55
N PRO A 145 -25.56 4.76 24.38
CA PRO A 145 -24.52 5.79 24.45
C PRO A 145 -23.11 5.24 24.68
N GLU A 146 -22.97 4.23 25.53
CA GLU A 146 -21.71 3.56 25.87
C GLU A 146 -21.11 2.86 24.64
N LEU A 147 -21.90 2.00 23.97
CA LEU A 147 -21.47 1.31 22.76
C LEU A 147 -21.15 2.26 21.59
N ARG A 148 -21.84 3.40 21.54
CA ARG A 148 -21.59 4.44 20.54
C ARG A 148 -20.26 5.15 20.81
N ALA A 149 -19.96 5.47 22.06
CA ALA A 149 -18.69 6.07 22.46
C ALA A 149 -17.51 5.12 22.14
N ASP A 150 -17.64 3.84 22.47
CA ASP A 150 -16.64 2.82 22.15
C ASP A 150 -16.42 2.67 20.65
N SER A 151 -17.50 2.64 19.87
CA SER A 151 -17.43 2.52 18.41
C SER A 151 -16.75 3.74 17.75
N LEU A 152 -16.99 4.94 18.30
CA LEU A 152 -16.34 6.17 17.83
C LEU A 152 -14.87 6.20 18.25
N ALA A 153 -14.56 5.87 19.51
CA ALA A 153 -13.19 5.81 20.01
C ALA A 153 -12.33 4.85 19.17
N LEU A 154 -12.86 3.68 18.80
CA LEU A 154 -12.16 2.73 17.92
C LEU A 154 -11.89 3.26 16.51
N ALA A 155 -12.76 4.11 15.97
CA ALA A 155 -12.54 4.76 14.68
C ALA A 155 -11.41 5.81 14.72
N TYR A 156 -11.10 6.35 15.90
CA TYR A 156 -9.99 7.29 16.12
C TYR A 156 -8.70 6.62 16.60
N VAL A 157 -8.78 5.50 17.32
CA VAL A 157 -7.62 4.77 17.86
C VAL A 157 -6.95 3.90 16.79
N ARG A 158 -7.73 3.37 15.83
CA ARG A 158 -7.14 2.75 14.65
C ARG A 158 -6.71 3.84 13.69
N ASP A 159 -5.42 4.15 13.71
CA ASP A 159 -4.75 4.52 12.47
C ASP A 159 -5.11 3.41 11.47
N PRO A 160 -5.87 3.70 10.40
CA PRO A 160 -6.32 2.65 9.51
C PRO A 160 -5.10 1.85 9.08
N ALA A 161 -5.24 0.52 8.99
CA ALA A 161 -4.14 -0.44 8.83
C ALA A 161 -3.33 -0.31 7.51
N ARG A 162 -3.35 0.87 6.89
CA ARG A 162 -2.51 1.37 5.81
C ARG A 162 -1.28 2.10 6.40
N SER A 163 -0.45 1.35 7.12
CA SER A 163 0.88 1.70 7.66
C SER A 163 1.04 3.08 8.32
N ALA A 164 1.12 3.09 9.65
CA ALA A 164 1.45 4.27 10.47
C ALA A 164 2.81 4.93 10.11
N ASP A 165 3.70 4.24 9.40
CA ASP A 165 5.05 4.72 9.06
C ASP A 165 5.13 5.52 7.75
N LEU A 166 4.06 5.58 6.93
CA LEU A 166 4.05 6.38 5.71
C LEU A 166 3.22 7.63 5.92
N GLN A 167 3.76 8.79 5.50
CA GLN A 167 2.98 10.03 5.45
C GLN A 167 1.82 9.84 4.45
N PHE A 168 0.67 9.40 4.95
CA PHE A 168 -0.51 9.02 4.17
C PHE A 168 -0.88 10.09 3.14
N GLY A 169 -0.74 11.37 3.52
CA GLY A 169 -0.96 12.50 2.62
C GLY A 169 0.01 12.60 1.43
N LEU A 170 1.28 12.21 1.58
CA LEU A 170 2.25 12.17 0.47
C LEU A 170 2.01 10.96 -0.43
N VAL A 171 1.83 9.77 0.14
CA VAL A 171 1.53 8.54 -0.60
C VAL A 171 0.26 8.72 -1.42
N ARG A 172 -0.80 9.27 -0.82
CA ARG A 172 -2.05 9.56 -1.52
C ARG A 172 -1.89 10.56 -2.64
N ARG A 173 -1.08 11.61 -2.47
CA ARG A 173 -0.79 12.59 -3.53
C ARG A 173 -0.02 11.96 -4.68
N ALA A 174 0.98 11.13 -4.39
CA ALA A 174 1.75 10.41 -5.39
C ALA A 174 0.87 9.41 -6.17
N LEU A 175 0.02 8.64 -5.48
CA LEU A 175 -0.93 7.71 -6.11
C LEU A 175 -1.94 8.46 -6.99
N LYS A 176 -2.52 9.57 -6.49
CA LYS A 176 -3.42 10.41 -7.29
C LYS A 176 -2.73 11.01 -8.52
N ALA A 177 -1.47 11.40 -8.42
CA ALA A 177 -0.72 11.92 -9.56
C ALA A 177 -0.36 10.82 -10.57
N ALA A 178 -0.07 9.61 -10.10
CA ALA A 178 0.20 8.44 -10.94
C ALA A 178 -1.05 7.93 -11.66
N MET A 179 -2.23 8.08 -11.04
CA MET A 179 -3.52 7.85 -11.68
C MET A 179 -3.77 8.87 -12.79
N ARG A 180 -3.46 8.52 -14.04
CA ARG A 180 -3.82 9.32 -15.22
C ARG A 180 -5.34 9.34 -15.40
N VAL A 181 -6.02 10.31 -14.78
CA VAL A 181 -7.42 10.74 -15.04
C VAL A 181 -8.37 9.55 -15.31
N GLY A 182 -8.34 8.54 -14.45
CA GLY A 182 -9.07 7.29 -14.64
C GLY A 182 -9.60 6.72 -13.33
N GLU A 183 -10.60 5.85 -13.43
CA GLU A 183 -11.14 5.07 -12.32
C GLU A 183 -10.14 3.98 -11.90
N GLY A 184 -9.70 3.96 -10.63
CA GLY A 184 -8.75 2.96 -10.15
C GLY A 184 -8.58 2.96 -8.64
N LEU A 185 -7.79 2.02 -8.13
CA LEU A 185 -7.40 1.89 -6.73
C LEU A 185 -5.88 2.04 -6.58
N GLY A 186 -5.47 3.06 -5.82
CA GLY A 186 -4.10 3.20 -5.37
C GLY A 186 -3.94 2.62 -3.96
N THR A 187 -2.94 1.76 -3.76
CA THR A 187 -2.54 1.26 -2.45
C THR A 187 -1.03 1.20 -2.37
N HIS A 188 -0.51 0.74 -1.24
CA HIS A 188 0.90 0.40 -1.09
C HIS A 188 1.05 -0.94 -0.41
N ASP A 189 2.18 -1.60 -0.62
CA ASP A 189 2.56 -2.77 0.16
C ASP A 189 3.12 -2.37 1.53
N ALA A 190 3.39 -3.34 2.40
CA ALA A 190 3.96 -3.10 3.72
C ALA A 190 5.37 -2.47 3.68
N ASP A 191 6.04 -2.51 2.52
CA ASP A 191 7.36 -1.90 2.30
C ASP A 191 7.25 -0.48 1.72
N GLY A 192 6.04 -0.01 1.42
CA GLY A 192 5.72 1.30 0.89
C GLY A 192 5.89 1.45 -0.61
N HIS A 193 6.01 0.34 -1.36
CA HIS A 193 5.88 0.37 -2.81
C HIS A 193 4.44 0.71 -3.17
N LEU A 194 4.30 1.68 -4.07
CA LEU A 194 3.00 2.11 -4.54
C LEU A 194 2.48 1.09 -5.56
N ILE A 195 1.29 0.56 -5.31
CA ILE A 195 0.56 -0.34 -6.20
C ILE A 195 -0.61 0.45 -6.76
N LEU A 196 -0.70 0.49 -8.09
CA LEU A 196 -1.83 1.10 -8.78
C LEU A 196 -2.59 0.04 -9.55
N ILE A 197 -3.90 -0.01 -9.35
CA ILE A 197 -4.84 -0.87 -10.07
C ILE A 197 -5.76 0.05 -10.88
N ASP A 198 -5.54 0.12 -12.19
CA ASP A 198 -6.42 0.85 -13.12
C ASP A 198 -7.59 -0.05 -13.56
N ALA A 199 -8.78 0.52 -13.77
CA ALA A 199 -9.91 -0.19 -14.37
C ALA A 199 -9.73 -0.45 -15.87
N ARG A 200 -8.82 0.27 -16.54
CA ARG A 200 -8.46 -0.02 -17.92
C ARG A 200 -7.56 -1.25 -17.96
N ALA A 201 -8.11 -2.37 -18.45
CA ALA A 201 -7.29 -3.51 -18.85
C ALA A 201 -6.17 -3.00 -19.75
N HIS A 202 -4.93 -3.45 -19.49
CA HIS A 202 -3.85 -3.26 -20.45
C HIS A 202 -4.26 -4.03 -21.71
N THR A 203 -4.86 -3.37 -22.69
CA THR A 203 -4.84 -3.86 -24.06
C THR A 203 -3.39 -3.72 -24.51
N SER A 204 -2.54 -4.69 -24.15
CA SER A 204 -1.36 -4.92 -24.95
C SER A 204 -1.90 -5.28 -26.33
N GLY A 205 -1.78 -4.34 -27.27
CA GLY A 205 -1.93 -4.69 -28.66
C GLY A 205 -0.98 -5.86 -28.89
N LEU A 206 -1.51 -7.01 -29.34
CA LEU A 206 -0.72 -8.16 -29.75
C LEU A 206 0.26 -7.69 -30.84
N ARG A 207 1.43 -7.19 -30.43
CA ARG A 207 2.60 -7.08 -31.29
C ARG A 207 3.27 -8.44 -31.23
N GLY A 208 2.65 -9.40 -31.92
CA GLY A 208 3.39 -10.57 -32.38
C GLY A 208 4.49 -10.09 -33.31
N ASN A 209 5.68 -10.68 -33.19
CA ASN A 209 6.80 -10.42 -34.10
C ASN A 209 6.33 -10.55 -35.56
N ARG A 210 6.50 -9.48 -36.33
CA ARG A 210 6.51 -9.50 -37.79
C ARG A 210 7.92 -9.21 -38.27
#